data_AF-A0A356W024-F1
#
_entry.id   AF-A0A356W024-F1
#
_cell.length_a   1.000
_cell.length_b   1.000
_cell.length_c   1.000
_cell.angle_alpha   90.00
_cell.angle_beta   90.00
_cell.angle_gamma   90.00
#
_symmetry.space_group_name_H-M   'P 1'
#
loop_
_entity.id
_entity.type
_entity.pdbx_description
1 polymer ?
#
loop_
_entity_poly.entity_id
_entity_poly.type
_entity_poly.pdbx_seq_one_letter_code
_entity_poly.pdbx_strand_id
1 'polypeptide(L)'
;MDSMFCFQCEQTAGCKGCTGAQGVCGKQRDTALLQDELTGALIGLARAAKGRTPGPSADRAMVEGLFTTVTNVNFDSEAVRRRTEAVRAETEKLAPGSGRSLEYDMGRLWGGDKDIRSLKCLILFGLRGMSAYAFHARVLGYIDKEVDRWFYEGLAAVGEDAGAEELLPLVL
;
A
#
# COMPACT_ATOMS: atom_id res chain seq x y z
N MET A 1 -12.01 0.54 -14.29
CA MET A 1 -13.00 0.14 -13.25
C MET A 1 -13.47 1.43 -12.61
N ASP A 2 -14.71 1.85 -12.88
CA ASP A 2 -15.25 3.13 -12.38
C ASP A 2 -15.93 3.01 -11.00
N SER A 3 -15.88 1.82 -10.39
CA SER A 3 -16.42 1.54 -9.06
C SER A 3 -15.29 1.20 -8.08
N MET A 4 -15.40 1.68 -6.85
CA MET A 4 -14.45 1.32 -5.78
C MET A 4 -14.57 -0.16 -5.41
N PHE A 5 -13.53 -0.71 -4.80
CA PHE A 5 -13.61 -1.97 -4.06
C PHE A 5 -12.75 -1.85 -2.79
N CYS A 6 -13.38 -1.91 -1.62
CA CYS A 6 -12.64 -1.84 -0.35
C CYS A 6 -13.26 -2.77 0.69
N PHE A 7 -12.43 -3.65 1.28
CA PHE A 7 -12.86 -4.67 2.23
C PHE A 7 -11.92 -4.83 3.44
N GLN A 8 -11.12 -3.80 3.74
CA GLN A 8 -10.07 -3.90 4.76
C GLN A 8 -10.57 -3.83 6.21
N CYS A 9 -11.79 -3.34 6.44
CA CYS A 9 -12.33 -3.19 7.79
C CYS A 9 -13.46 -4.20 8.06
N GLU A 10 -13.65 -4.50 9.33
CA GLU A 10 -14.68 -5.41 9.83
C GLU A 10 -16.09 -4.99 9.38
N GLN A 11 -16.36 -3.68 9.37
CA GLN A 11 -17.66 -3.10 9.00
C GLN A 11 -17.91 -3.01 7.49
N THR A 12 -17.12 -3.68 6.65
CA THR A 12 -17.31 -3.61 5.19
C THR A 12 -18.71 -4.09 4.78
N ALA A 13 -19.29 -3.49 3.74
CA ALA A 13 -20.67 -3.75 3.34
C ALA A 13 -20.93 -5.25 3.12
N GLY A 14 -21.90 -5.78 3.87
CA GLY A 14 -22.33 -7.18 3.81
C GLY A 14 -21.22 -8.20 4.12
N CYS A 15 -20.17 -7.80 4.85
CA CYS A 15 -18.97 -8.59 5.10
C CYS A 15 -18.31 -9.10 3.80
N LYS A 16 -18.43 -8.34 2.71
CA LYS A 16 -17.89 -8.69 1.38
C LYS A 16 -16.99 -7.59 0.83
N GLY A 17 -17.46 -6.35 0.81
CA GLY A 17 -16.75 -5.25 0.15
C GLY A 17 -17.65 -4.05 -0.09
N CYS A 18 -17.13 -2.85 0.17
CA CYS A 18 -17.75 -1.60 -0.24
C CYS A 18 -17.49 -1.36 -1.73
N THR A 19 -18.55 -1.33 -2.54
CA THR A 19 -18.49 -1.21 -4.02
C THR A 19 -19.27 -0.05 -4.62
N GLY A 20 -20.01 0.71 -3.79
CA GLY A 20 -20.87 1.80 -4.24
C GLY A 20 -20.17 3.16 -4.40
N ALA A 21 -20.91 4.23 -4.19
CA ALA A 21 -20.38 5.59 -4.21
C ALA A 21 -19.55 5.95 -2.96
N GLN A 22 -19.72 5.18 -1.86
CA GLN A 22 -19.10 5.43 -0.57
C GLN A 22 -18.93 4.11 0.19
N GLY A 23 -17.88 4.02 1.01
CA GLY A 23 -17.73 2.95 2.00
C GLY A 23 -18.53 3.22 3.28
N VAL A 24 -18.77 2.18 4.08
CA VAL A 24 -19.50 2.27 5.36
C VAL A 24 -18.82 3.25 6.33
N CYS A 25 -17.49 3.37 6.27
CA CYS A 25 -16.72 4.33 7.06
C CYS A 25 -16.83 5.80 6.59
N GLY A 26 -17.61 6.07 5.53
CA GLY A 26 -17.75 7.41 4.96
C GLY A 26 -16.75 7.75 3.85
N LYS A 27 -15.78 6.87 3.54
CA LYS A 27 -14.79 7.10 2.47
C LYS A 27 -15.48 7.17 1.11
N GLN A 28 -15.41 8.32 0.46
CA GLN A 28 -15.95 8.52 -0.88
C GLN A 28 -15.19 7.68 -1.90
N ARG A 29 -15.87 7.24 -2.97
CA ARG A 29 -15.29 6.46 -4.06
C ARG A 29 -14.00 7.08 -4.59
N ASP A 30 -14.01 8.38 -4.87
CA ASP A 30 -12.87 9.06 -5.49
C ASP A 30 -11.64 9.03 -4.56
N THR A 31 -11.83 9.20 -3.24
CA THR A 31 -10.76 9.02 -2.25
C THR A 31 -10.29 7.57 -2.17
N ALA A 32 -11.18 6.59 -2.31
CA ALA A 32 -10.80 5.17 -2.34
C ALA A 32 -9.92 4.86 -3.55
N LEU A 33 -10.26 5.37 -4.74
CA LEU A 33 -9.44 5.20 -5.95
C LEU A 33 -8.07 5.87 -5.82
N LEU A 34 -7.99 7.03 -5.16
CA LEU A 34 -6.71 7.68 -4.88
C LEU A 34 -5.85 6.89 -3.87
N GLN A 35 -6.47 6.24 -2.88
CA GLN A 35 -5.74 5.35 -1.97
C GLN A 35 -5.25 4.07 -2.67
N ASP A 36 -6.00 3.57 -3.67
CA ASP A 36 -5.53 2.48 -4.55
C ASP A 36 -4.35 2.95 -5.41
N GLU A 37 -4.41 4.15 -5.99
CA GLU A 37 -3.29 4.74 -6.74
C GLU A 37 -2.04 4.91 -5.85
N LEU A 38 -2.21 5.42 -4.62
CA LEU A 38 -1.12 5.52 -3.65
C LEU A 38 -0.51 4.15 -3.33
N THR A 39 -1.35 3.12 -3.16
CA THR A 39 -0.89 1.75 -2.93
C THR A 39 -0.09 1.22 -4.12
N GLY A 40 -0.56 1.48 -5.35
CA GLY A 40 0.16 1.15 -6.57
C GLY A 40 1.53 1.84 -6.68
N ALA A 41 1.63 3.11 -6.27
CA ALA A 41 2.88 3.85 -6.21
C ALA A 41 3.84 3.31 -5.15
N LEU A 42 3.33 2.92 -3.97
CA LEU A 42 4.13 2.29 -2.90
C LEU A 42 4.73 0.95 -3.35
N ILE A 43 3.97 0.14 -4.09
CA ILE A 43 4.49 -1.08 -4.71
C ILE A 43 5.56 -0.74 -5.76
N GLY A 44 5.40 0.36 -6.51
CA GLY A 44 6.42 0.87 -7.43
C GLY A 44 7.71 1.26 -6.72
N LEU A 45 7.62 1.93 -5.57
CA LEU A 45 8.76 2.24 -4.71
C LEU A 45 9.43 0.96 -4.19
N ALA A 46 8.63 -0.03 -3.78
CA ALA A 46 9.12 -1.36 -3.37
C ALA A 46 9.92 -2.06 -4.48
N ARG A 47 9.43 -2.01 -5.73
CA ARG A 47 10.11 -2.55 -6.90
C ARG A 47 11.39 -1.79 -7.24
N ALA A 48 11.38 -0.46 -7.16
CA ALA A 48 12.56 0.36 -7.40
C ALA A 48 13.70 0.06 -6.40
N ALA A 49 13.33 -0.27 -5.17
CA ALA A 49 14.27 -0.66 -4.12
C ALA A 49 14.92 -2.04 -4.33
N LYS A 50 14.42 -2.90 -5.23
CA LYS A 50 15.01 -4.23 -5.46
C LYS A 50 16.47 -4.10 -5.89
N GLY A 51 17.36 -4.76 -5.14
CA GLY A 51 18.81 -4.72 -5.37
C GLY A 51 19.47 -3.37 -5.03
N ARG A 52 18.75 -2.47 -4.35
CA ARG A 52 19.24 -1.15 -3.91
C ARG A 52 18.97 -0.97 -2.41
N THR A 53 19.49 0.11 -1.85
CA THR A 53 19.23 0.48 -0.45
C THR A 53 18.47 1.79 -0.41
N PRO A 54 17.17 1.78 -0.06
CA PRO A 54 16.40 3.00 0.19
C PRO A 54 17.05 3.86 1.27
N GLY A 55 16.91 5.18 1.13
CA GLY A 55 17.35 6.13 2.15
C GLY A 55 16.23 6.49 3.14
N PRO A 56 16.56 7.20 4.24
CA PRO A 56 15.59 7.53 5.29
C PRO A 56 14.35 8.29 4.80
N SER A 57 14.47 9.10 3.74
CA SER A 57 13.32 9.80 3.12
C SER A 57 12.37 8.83 2.42
N ALA A 58 12.90 7.81 1.75
CA ALA A 58 12.13 6.77 1.10
C ALA A 58 11.42 5.90 2.13
N ASP A 59 12.10 5.50 3.21
CA ASP A 59 11.50 4.69 4.27
C ASP A 59 10.35 5.46 4.96
N ARG A 60 10.56 6.77 5.19
CA ARG A 60 9.52 7.65 5.73
C ARG A 60 8.32 7.76 4.77
N ALA A 61 8.57 7.95 3.47
CA ALA A 61 7.49 8.01 2.47
C ALA A 61 6.71 6.70 2.39
N MET A 62 7.39 5.56 2.50
CA MET A 62 6.80 4.22 2.54
C MET A 62 5.83 4.07 3.73
N VAL A 63 6.31 4.38 4.94
CA VAL A 63 5.52 4.29 6.17
C VAL A 63 4.34 5.27 6.18
N GLU A 64 4.57 6.54 5.86
CA GLU A 64 3.51 7.55 5.84
C GLU A 64 2.45 7.27 4.77
N GLY A 65 2.87 6.75 3.60
CA GLY A 65 1.96 6.35 2.53
C GLY A 65 1.06 5.19 2.93
N LEU A 66 1.63 4.12 3.49
CA LEU A 66 0.85 2.99 4.01
C LEU A 66 -0.14 3.44 5.10
N PHE A 67 0.32 4.24 6.07
CA PHE A 67 -0.52 4.67 7.18
C PHE A 67 -1.69 5.55 6.71
N THR A 68 -1.47 6.40 5.70
CA THR A 68 -2.52 7.24 5.08
C THR A 68 -3.72 6.42 4.57
N THR A 69 -3.51 5.14 4.23
CA THR A 69 -4.54 4.24 3.67
C THR A 69 -5.26 3.38 4.72
N VAL A 70 -4.89 3.49 6.00
CA VAL A 70 -5.59 2.82 7.11
C VAL A 70 -6.99 3.43 7.29
N THR A 71 -7.96 2.59 7.68
CA THR A 71 -9.35 3.00 7.90
C THR A 71 -9.43 4.16 8.89
N ASN A 72 -10.21 5.18 8.54
CA ASN A 72 -10.44 6.41 9.32
C ASN A 72 -9.20 7.31 9.54
N VAL A 73 -8.12 7.13 8.78
CA VAL A 73 -6.93 7.99 8.91
C VAL A 73 -7.01 9.23 8.03
N ASN A 74 -7.34 9.10 6.74
CA ASN A 74 -7.36 10.25 5.84
C ASN A 74 -8.48 10.18 4.79
N PHE A 75 -9.35 11.20 4.81
CA PHE A 75 -10.46 11.38 3.86
C PHE A 75 -10.21 12.54 2.87
N ASP A 76 -9.09 13.26 3.00
CA ASP A 76 -8.72 14.37 2.14
C ASP A 76 -7.98 13.86 0.88
N SER A 77 -8.67 13.92 -0.26
CA SER A 77 -8.15 13.53 -1.57
C SER A 77 -6.90 14.31 -1.99
N GLU A 78 -6.80 15.59 -1.66
CA GLU A 78 -5.60 16.40 -1.95
C GLU A 78 -4.40 15.92 -1.12
N ALA A 79 -4.63 15.59 0.15
CA ALA A 79 -3.59 15.01 0.99
C ALA A 79 -3.11 13.66 0.45
N VAL A 80 -4.01 12.79 0.00
CA VAL A 80 -3.64 11.50 -0.61
C VAL A 80 -2.80 11.72 -1.87
N ARG A 81 -3.19 12.64 -2.77
CA ARG A 81 -2.39 12.97 -3.97
C ARG A 81 -0.99 13.46 -3.61
N ARG A 82 -0.85 14.36 -2.64
CA ARG A 82 0.47 14.83 -2.18
C ARG A 82 1.34 13.68 -1.66
N ARG A 83 0.74 12.68 -1.00
CA ARG A 83 1.46 11.48 -0.57
C ARG A 83 1.89 10.62 -1.74
N THR A 84 1.04 10.45 -2.75
CA THR A 84 1.39 9.73 -3.98
C THR A 84 2.58 10.39 -4.68
N GLU A 85 2.57 11.71 -4.83
CA GLU A 85 3.68 12.45 -5.45
C GLU A 85 4.98 12.35 -4.62
N ALA A 86 4.89 12.36 -3.28
CA ALA A 86 6.06 12.15 -2.43
C ALA A 86 6.68 10.76 -2.62
N VAL A 87 5.86 9.71 -2.73
CA VAL A 87 6.32 8.35 -3.03
C VAL A 87 6.97 8.28 -4.42
N ARG A 88 6.34 8.88 -5.44
CA ARG A 88 6.88 8.95 -6.81
C ARG A 88 8.23 9.65 -6.87
N ALA A 89 8.40 10.74 -6.11
CA ALA A 89 9.68 11.45 -6.04
C ALA A 89 10.80 10.57 -5.47
N GLU A 90 10.51 9.72 -4.46
CA GLU A 90 11.49 8.77 -3.94
C GLU A 90 11.76 7.61 -4.91
N THR A 91 10.75 7.15 -5.64
CA THR A 91 10.91 6.16 -6.72
C THR A 91 11.84 6.69 -7.81
N GLU A 92 11.65 7.94 -8.26
CA GLU A 92 12.49 8.57 -9.28
C GLU A 92 13.95 8.74 -8.80
N LYS A 93 14.18 9.03 -7.51
CA LYS A 93 15.55 9.06 -6.95
C LYS A 93 16.22 7.70 -6.98
N LEU A 94 15.49 6.61 -6.71
CA LEU A 94 16.02 5.25 -6.66
C LEU A 94 16.17 4.59 -8.03
N ALA A 95 15.24 4.89 -8.95
CA ALA A 95 15.20 4.36 -10.30
C ALA A 95 14.84 5.48 -11.31
N PRO A 96 15.81 6.37 -11.64
CA PRO A 96 15.56 7.49 -12.54
C PRO A 96 15.07 7.04 -13.93
N GLY A 97 14.11 7.77 -14.50
CA GLY A 97 13.54 7.50 -15.82
C GLY A 97 12.58 6.31 -15.86
N SER A 98 12.28 5.67 -14.72
CA SER A 98 11.29 4.60 -14.64
C SER A 98 9.85 5.13 -14.79
N GLY A 99 9.61 6.40 -14.45
CA GLY A 99 8.29 7.02 -14.52
C GLY A 99 7.25 6.21 -13.74
N ARG A 100 6.10 5.93 -14.36
CA ARG A 100 5.02 5.13 -13.75
C ARG A 100 5.10 3.63 -14.08
N SER A 101 6.14 3.18 -14.79
CA SER A 101 6.24 1.78 -15.26
C SER A 101 6.34 0.75 -14.14
N LEU A 102 6.81 1.16 -12.97
CA LEU A 102 6.93 0.31 -11.78
C LEU A 102 5.66 0.26 -10.95
N GLU A 103 4.71 1.20 -11.14
CA GLU A 103 3.47 1.25 -10.37
C GLU A 103 2.64 -0.02 -10.61
N TYR A 104 1.94 -0.44 -9.57
CA TYR A 104 1.04 -1.59 -9.65
C TYR A 104 -0.41 -1.14 -9.85
N ASP A 105 -1.07 -1.74 -10.83
CA ASP A 105 -2.51 -1.57 -11.03
C ASP A 105 -3.28 -2.42 -10.01
N MET A 106 -3.84 -1.77 -9.00
CA MET A 106 -4.66 -2.42 -7.97
C MET A 106 -5.89 -3.14 -8.54
N GLY A 107 -6.37 -2.76 -9.74
CA GLY A 107 -7.41 -3.49 -10.45
C GLY A 107 -7.03 -4.95 -10.73
N ARG A 108 -5.73 -5.23 -10.93
CA ARG A 108 -5.21 -6.61 -11.07
C ARG A 108 -5.32 -7.41 -9.77
N LEU A 109 -5.13 -6.77 -8.62
CA LEU A 109 -5.33 -7.43 -7.33
C LEU A 109 -6.81 -7.69 -7.07
N TRP A 110 -7.67 -6.70 -7.34
CA TRP A 110 -9.12 -6.83 -7.13
C TRP A 110 -9.76 -7.88 -8.05
N GLY A 111 -9.33 -7.94 -9.31
CA GLY A 111 -9.78 -8.92 -10.29
C GLY A 111 -9.02 -10.25 -10.30
N GLY A 112 -8.01 -10.42 -9.44
CA GLY A 112 -7.17 -11.62 -9.40
C GLY A 112 -7.87 -12.86 -8.82
N ASP A 113 -7.16 -13.99 -8.85
CA ASP A 113 -7.59 -15.23 -8.20
C ASP A 113 -7.95 -14.98 -6.72
N LYS A 114 -9.03 -15.61 -6.24
CA LYS A 114 -9.59 -15.31 -4.92
C LYS A 114 -8.63 -15.66 -3.78
N ASP A 115 -7.86 -16.74 -3.90
CA ASP A 115 -7.00 -17.27 -2.83
C ASP A 115 -5.70 -16.48 -2.81
N ILE A 116 -5.14 -16.21 -4.00
CA ILE A 116 -3.97 -15.32 -4.15
C ILE A 116 -4.31 -13.89 -3.70
N ARG A 117 -5.47 -13.35 -4.10
CA ARG A 117 -5.95 -12.04 -3.64
C ARG A 117 -6.09 -12.01 -2.13
N SER A 118 -6.63 -13.07 -1.52
CA SER A 118 -6.78 -13.17 -0.06
C SER A 118 -5.43 -13.04 0.64
N LEU A 119 -4.43 -13.84 0.24
CA LEU A 119 -3.08 -13.79 0.82
C LEU A 119 -2.41 -12.43 0.63
N LYS A 120 -2.46 -11.87 -0.59
CA LYS A 120 -1.89 -10.55 -0.87
C LYS A 120 -2.56 -9.44 -0.06
N CYS A 121 -3.88 -9.49 0.11
CA CYS A 121 -4.59 -8.51 0.92
C CYS A 121 -4.27 -8.66 2.41
N LEU A 122 -4.09 -9.89 2.90
CA LEU A 122 -3.68 -10.14 4.28
C LEU A 122 -2.29 -9.54 4.56
N ILE A 123 -1.32 -9.72 3.67
CA ILE A 123 -0.01 -9.06 3.73
C ILE A 123 -0.19 -7.54 3.71
N LEU A 124 -0.88 -7.00 2.69
CA LEU A 124 -1.06 -5.56 2.52
C LEU A 124 -1.70 -4.90 3.75
N PHE A 125 -2.74 -5.51 4.32
CA PHE A 125 -3.43 -4.97 5.49
C PHE A 125 -2.59 -5.09 6.76
N GLY A 126 -1.81 -6.17 6.90
CA GLY A 126 -0.79 -6.30 7.94
C GLY A 126 0.25 -5.18 7.87
N LEU A 127 0.80 -4.91 6.68
CA LEU A 127 1.77 -3.82 6.46
C LEU A 127 1.17 -2.44 6.76
N ARG A 128 -0.10 -2.20 6.40
CA ARG A 128 -0.81 -0.97 6.79
C ARG A 128 -0.88 -0.82 8.31
N GLY A 129 -1.20 -1.89 9.04
CA GLY A 129 -1.17 -1.89 10.51
C GLY A 129 0.22 -1.64 11.10
N MET A 130 1.24 -2.36 10.60
CA MET A 130 2.63 -2.17 11.00
C MET A 130 3.12 -0.73 10.79
N SER A 131 2.71 -0.11 9.68
CA SER A 131 3.12 1.27 9.36
C SER A 131 2.64 2.29 10.38
N ALA A 132 1.47 2.09 11.01
CA ALA A 132 1.00 2.97 12.07
C ALA A 132 1.93 2.93 13.30
N TYR A 133 2.36 1.74 13.71
CA TYR A 133 3.31 1.58 14.81
C TYR A 133 4.69 2.12 14.46
N ALA A 134 5.20 1.81 13.26
CA ALA A 134 6.48 2.31 12.78
C ALA A 134 6.49 3.85 12.69
N PHE A 135 5.38 4.46 12.27
CA PHE A 135 5.22 5.92 12.23
C PHE A 135 5.40 6.52 13.63
N HIS A 136 4.68 5.99 14.63
CA HIS A 136 4.77 6.52 16.00
C HIS A 136 6.14 6.27 16.64
N ALA A 137 6.77 5.13 16.38
CA ALA A 137 8.14 4.86 16.81
C ALA A 137 9.13 5.91 16.23
N ARG A 138 8.99 6.24 14.94
CA ARG A 138 9.79 7.27 14.26
C ARG A 138 9.60 8.66 14.84
N VAL A 139 8.37 9.03 15.22
CA VAL A 139 8.09 10.31 15.89
C VAL A 139 8.89 10.44 17.19
N LEU A 140 9.15 9.33 17.87
CA LEU A 140 9.96 9.26 19.10
C LEU A 140 11.46 9.05 18.83
N GLY A 141 11.89 9.01 17.57
CA GLY A 141 13.28 8.80 17.18
C GLY A 141 13.73 7.34 17.11
N TYR A 142 12.82 6.37 17.21
CA TYR A 142 13.13 4.95 17.08
C TYR A 142 12.91 4.49 15.63
N ILE A 143 13.95 3.88 15.04
CA ILE A 143 13.95 3.33 13.68
C ILE A 143 14.60 1.95 13.74
N ASP A 144 13.97 0.98 13.08
CA ASP A 144 14.50 -0.37 12.91
C ASP A 144 14.61 -0.70 11.42
N LYS A 145 15.83 -1.02 10.97
CA LYS A 145 16.12 -1.30 9.56
C LYS A 145 15.48 -2.59 9.06
N GLU A 146 15.28 -3.57 9.94
CA GLU A 146 14.63 -4.82 9.59
C GLU A 146 13.14 -4.60 9.35
N VAL A 147 12.49 -3.80 10.19
CA VAL A 147 11.09 -3.37 9.98
C VAL A 147 10.95 -2.59 8.66
N ASP A 148 11.89 -1.68 8.39
CA ASP A 148 11.86 -0.90 7.15
C ASP A 148 12.00 -1.79 5.92
N ARG A 149 13.00 -2.67 5.90
CA ARG A 149 13.20 -3.65 4.83
C ARG A 149 11.95 -4.49 4.60
N TRP A 150 11.25 -4.90 5.65
CA TRP A 150 10.04 -5.71 5.53
C TRP A 150 8.90 -4.99 4.79
N PHE A 151 8.75 -3.67 4.93
CA PHE A 151 7.76 -2.93 4.14
C PHE A 151 8.02 -3.05 2.64
N TYR A 152 9.28 -3.01 2.21
CA TYR A 152 9.66 -3.19 0.81
C TYR A 152 9.44 -4.62 0.34
N GLU A 153 9.86 -5.62 1.12
CA GLU A 153 9.70 -7.04 0.77
C GLU A 153 8.23 -7.44 0.63
N GLY A 154 7.40 -7.09 1.64
CA GLY A 154 5.98 -7.42 1.63
C GLY A 154 5.21 -6.73 0.51
N LEU A 155 5.46 -5.44 0.25
CA LEU A 155 4.79 -4.74 -0.85
C LEU A 155 5.26 -5.22 -2.22
N ALA A 156 6.54 -5.58 -2.37
CA ALA A 156 7.02 -6.20 -3.60
C ALA A 156 6.27 -7.51 -3.85
N ALA A 157 6.12 -8.38 -2.83
CA ALA A 157 5.40 -9.65 -2.95
C ALA A 157 3.92 -9.47 -3.36
N VAL A 158 3.24 -8.44 -2.84
CA VAL A 158 1.88 -8.08 -3.28
C VAL A 158 1.85 -7.73 -4.77
N GLY A 159 2.87 -7.02 -5.25
CA GLY A 159 3.00 -6.58 -6.65
C GLY A 159 3.43 -7.65 -7.65
N GLU A 160 4.16 -8.68 -7.23
CA GLU A 160 4.69 -9.72 -8.13
C GLU A 160 3.69 -10.84 -8.43
N ASP A 161 3.96 -11.61 -9.47
CA ASP A 161 3.18 -12.82 -9.81
C ASP A 161 3.64 -13.99 -8.94
N ALA A 162 3.29 -13.93 -7.65
CA ALA A 162 3.65 -14.93 -6.64
C ALA A 162 2.49 -15.89 -6.36
N GLY A 163 2.81 -17.17 -6.23
CA GLY A 163 1.88 -18.24 -5.89
C GLY A 163 1.61 -18.35 -4.38
N ALA A 164 0.68 -19.25 -4.00
CA ALA A 164 0.32 -19.45 -2.59
C ALA A 164 1.50 -19.95 -1.74
N GLU A 165 2.38 -20.79 -2.30
CA GLU A 165 3.57 -21.31 -1.60
C GLU A 165 4.58 -20.21 -1.26
N GLU A 166 4.65 -19.16 -2.08
CA GLU A 166 5.55 -18.02 -1.85
C GLU A 166 4.92 -16.98 -0.92
N LEU A 167 3.60 -16.81 -0.99
CA LEU A 167 2.88 -15.79 -0.21
C LEU A 167 2.58 -16.24 1.23
N LEU A 168 2.31 -17.52 1.47
CA LEU A 168 1.93 -18.03 2.79
C LEU A 168 3.02 -17.80 3.86
N PRO A 169 4.33 -18.03 3.59
CA PRO A 169 5.38 -17.73 4.56
C PRO A 169 5.52 -16.25 4.89
N LEU A 170 5.10 -15.33 4.01
CA LEU A 170 5.16 -13.89 4.25
C LEU A 170 4.02 -13.37 5.14
N VAL A 171 3.00 -14.20 5.37
CA VAL A 171 1.87 -13.90 6.24
C VAL A 171 2.15 -14.28 7.71
N LEU A 172 3.02 -15.28 7.93
CA LEU A 172 3.29 -15.90 9.23
C LEU A 172 4.45 -15.19 9.97
#